data_AF-A0A3P7F2E4-F1
#
_entry.id   AF-A0A3P7F2E4-F1
#
_cell.length_a   1.000
_cell.length_b   1.000
_cell.length_c   1.000
_cell.angle_alpha   90.00
_cell.angle_beta   90.00
_cell.angle_gamma   90.00
#
_symmetry.space_group_name_H-M   'P 1'
#
loop_
_entity.id
_entity.type
_entity.pdbx_description
1 polymer ?
#
loop_
_entity_poly.entity_id
_entity_poly.type
_entity_poly.pdbx_seq_one_letter_code
_entity_poly.pdbx_strand_id
1 'polypeptide(L)' 'MTGHFNTTNHAIVQGLINSVNPSQVPAPCCVPIEMESLAILYIDVESKIVIKNYPDMEVISCGCR' A
#
# COMPACT_ATOMS: atom_id res chain seq x y z
N MET A 1 7.02 -18.45 -6.99
CA MET A 1 6.76 -17.07 -7.45
C MET A 1 5.89 -16.25 -6.47
N THR A 2 5.30 -16.83 -5.41
CA THR A 2 4.26 -16.16 -4.58
C THR A 2 4.64 -15.91 -3.11
N GLY A 3 5.73 -16.49 -2.60
CA GLY A 3 6.11 -16.37 -1.18
C GLY A 3 6.69 -15.01 -0.75
N HIS A 4 6.98 -14.11 -1.69
CA HIS A 4 7.77 -12.90 -1.43
C HIS A 4 6.94 -11.60 -1.49
N PHE A 5 5.67 -11.64 -1.88
CA PHE A 5 4.83 -10.45 -2.12
C PHE A 5 3.63 -10.33 -1.16
N ASN A 6 3.63 -11.10 -0.07
CA ASN A 6 2.63 -11.04 1.01
C ASN A 6 1.19 -10.86 0.47
N THR A 7 0.80 -11.77 -0.44
CA THR A 7 -0.33 -11.63 -1.38
C THR A 7 -1.63 -12.20 -0.82
N THR A 8 -2.79 -11.70 -1.26
CA THR A 8 -4.10 -12.26 -0.90
C THR A 8 -4.50 -13.39 -1.85
N ASN A 9 -5.41 -14.28 -1.41
CA ASN A 9 -6.00 -15.29 -2.29
C ASN A 9 -6.67 -14.65 -3.52
N HIS A 10 -7.30 -13.48 -3.34
CA HIS A 10 -7.88 -12.71 -4.44
C HIS A 10 -6.83 -12.31 -5.47
N ALA A 11 -5.71 -11.71 -5.04
CA ALA A 11 -4.63 -11.30 -5.92
C ALA A 11 -3.97 -12.50 -6.64
N ILE A 12 -3.88 -13.67 -5.99
CA ILE A 12 -3.41 -14.91 -6.63
C ILE A 12 -4.37 -15.30 -7.78
N VAL A 13 -5.67 -15.39 -7.51
CA VAL A 13 -6.67 -15.80 -8.51
C VAL A 13 -6.74 -14.76 -9.64
N GLN A 14 -6.75 -13.47 -9.32
CA GLN A 14 -6.76 -12.39 -10.30
C GLN A 14 -5.51 -12.43 -11.18
N GLY A 15 -4.32 -12.64 -10.59
CA GLY A 15 -3.08 -12.81 -11.34
C GLY A 15 -3.11 -14.03 -12.28
N LEU A 16 -3.70 -15.15 -11.83
CA LEU A 16 -3.88 -16.33 -12.66
C LEU A 16 -4.82 -16.05 -13.85
N ILE A 17 -6.00 -15.47 -13.61
CA ILE A 17 -6.95 -15.13 -14.68
C ILE A 17 -6.32 -14.13 -15.66
N ASN A 18 -5.65 -13.09 -15.15
CA ASN A 18 -4.94 -12.12 -15.98
C ASN A 18 -3.85 -12.78 -16.84
N SER A 19 -3.10 -13.76 -16.31
CA SER A 19 -2.06 -14.47 -17.08
C SER A 19 -2.60 -15.31 -18.24
N VAL A 20 -3.85 -15.79 -18.11
CA VAL A 20 -4.52 -16.60 -19.15
C VAL A 20 -5.26 -15.71 -20.15
N ASN A 21 -5.96 -14.67 -19.67
CA ASN A 21 -6.71 -13.72 -20.49
C ASN A 21 -6.65 -12.30 -19.89
N PRO A 22 -5.66 -11.49 -20.28
CA PRO A 22 -5.48 -10.13 -19.75
C PRO A 22 -6.64 -9.17 -20.04
N SER A 23 -7.47 -9.45 -21.05
CA SER A 23 -8.61 -8.60 -21.41
C SER A 23 -9.80 -8.76 -20.48
N GLN A 24 -9.86 -9.85 -19.69
CA GLN A 24 -10.98 -10.12 -18.79
C GLN A 24 -10.83 -9.41 -17.44
N VAL A 25 -9.61 -9.40 -16.89
CA VAL A 25 -9.30 -8.74 -15.61
C VAL A 25 -7.91 -8.10 -15.67
N PRO A 26 -7.68 -6.94 -15.03
CA PRO A 26 -6.35 -6.36 -14.93
C PRO A 26 -5.43 -7.19 -14.03
N ALA A 27 -4.12 -7.00 -14.18
CA ALA A 27 -3.15 -7.57 -13.25
C ALA A 27 -3.35 -6.99 -11.82
N PRO A 28 -3.07 -7.76 -10.76
CA PRO A 28 -2.99 -7.22 -9.40
C PRO A 28 -1.99 -6.06 -9.32
N CYS A 29 -2.26 -5.10 -8.43
CA CYS A 29 -1.41 -3.91 -8.29
C CYS A 29 -0.45 -4.06 -7.10
N CYS A 30 0.77 -3.54 -7.24
CA CYS A 30 1.72 -3.43 -6.13
C CYS A 30 1.34 -2.21 -5.28
N VAL A 31 0.91 -2.44 -4.05
CA VAL A 31 0.47 -1.40 -3.11
C VAL A 31 1.12 -1.60 -1.74
N PRO A 32 1.21 -0.54 -0.91
CA PRO A 32 1.67 -0.66 0.47
C PRO A 32 0.79 -1.65 1.26
N ILE A 33 1.44 -2.49 2.08
CA ILE A 33 0.75 -3.45 2.96
C ILE A 33 1.08 -3.23 4.44
N GLU A 34 2.22 -2.59 4.71
CA GLU A 34 2.66 -2.16 6.03
C GLU A 34 3.19 -0.73 5.90
N MET A 35 2.71 0.14 6.77
CA MET A 35 3.07 1.55 6.81
C MET A 35 3.30 2.00 8.25
N GLU A 36 4.15 3.00 8.42
CA GLU A 36 4.47 3.62 9.71
C GLU A 36 4.12 5.10 9.75
N SER A 37 4.14 5.66 10.96
CA SER A 37 3.81 7.05 11.22
C SER A 37 5.04 7.95 11.06
N LEU A 38 4.84 9.15 10.53
CA LEU A 38 5.86 10.20 10.47
C LEU A 38 5.51 11.37 11.40
N ALA A 39 6.48 11.80 12.22
CA ALA A 39 6.34 12.98 13.07
C ALA A 39 6.59 14.27 12.27
N ILE A 40 5.61 15.16 12.21
CA ILE A 40 5.70 16.43 11.50
C ILE A 40 5.58 17.59 12.49
N LEU A 41 6.54 18.52 12.43
CA LEU A 41 6.50 19.81 13.09
C LEU A 41 5.97 20.86 12.09
N TYR A 42 4.89 21.56 12.43
CA TYR A 42 4.31 22.60 11.58
C TYR A 42 3.61 23.68 12.40
N ILE A 43 3.27 24.80 11.74
CA ILE A 43 2.42 25.86 12.28
C ILE A 43 1.00 25.61 11.76
N ASP A 44 0.03 25.47 12.66
CA ASP A 44 -1.36 25.22 12.29
C ASP A 44 -2.12 26.50 11.86
N VAL A 45 -3.40 26.33 11.52
CA VAL A 45 -4.27 27.44 11.09
C VAL A 45 -4.54 28.48 12.18
N GLU A 46 -4.28 28.14 13.45
CA GLU A 46 -4.38 29.05 14.60
C GLU A 46 -3.02 29.69 14.93
N SER A 47 -2.04 29.56 14.05
CA SER A 47 -0.66 30.03 14.25
C SER A 47 0.05 29.40 15.44
N LYS A 48 -0.31 28.18 15.83
CA LYS A 48 0.34 27.43 16.91
C LYS A 48 1.37 26.45 16.37
N ILE A 49 2.47 26.29 17.10
CA ILE A 49 3.49 25.27 16.81
C ILE A 49 2.97 23.91 17.30
N VAL A 50 2.90 22.94 16.39
CA VAL A 50 2.37 21.60 16.66
C VAL A 50 3.37 20.55 16.19
N ILE A 51 3.63 19.54 17.04
CA ILE A 51 4.25 18.27 16.64
C ILE A 51 3.14 17.23 16.59
N LYS A 52 2.97 16.56 15.46
CA LYS A 52 1.95 15.53 15.27
C LYS A 52 2.50 14.34 14.52
N ASN A 53 2.18 13.14 15.01
CA ASN A 53 2.43 11.89 14.30
C ASN A 53 1.28 11.65 13.32
N TYR A 54 1.61 11.56 12.03
CA TYR A 54 0.68 11.24 10.97
C TYR A 54 0.84 9.76 10.60
N PRO A 55 -0.19 8.91 10.81
CA PRO A 55 -0.13 7.51 10.44
C PRO A 55 -0.07 7.35 8.92
N ASP A 56 0.41 6.19 8.48
CA ASP A 56 0.42 5.77 7.07
C ASP A 56 1.20 6.72 6.14
N MET A 57 2.30 7.30 6.64
CA MET A 57 3.13 8.26 5.91
C MET A 57 4.44 7.66 5.40
N GLU A 58 4.87 6.52 5.93
CA GLU A 58 6.07 5.81 5.50
C GLU A 58 5.72 4.38 5.07
N VAL A 59 6.17 3.97 3.88
CA VAL A 59 5.93 2.61 3.37
C VAL A 59 7.04 1.69 3.86
N ILE A 60 6.69 0.67 4.64
CA ILE A 60 7.64 -0.33 5.15
C ILE A 60 7.73 -1.52 4.20
N SER A 61 6.59 -1.98 3.68
CA SER A 61 6.58 -3.08 2.71
C SER A 61 5.42 -2.97 1.73
N CYS A 62 5.62 -3.58 0.56
CA CYS A 62 4.64 -3.64 -0.53
C CYS A 62 4.22 -5.09 -0.80
N GLY A 63 3.01 -5.25 -1.33
CA GLY A 63 2.49 -6.53 -1.78
C GLY A 63 1.48 -6.37 -2.90
N CYS A 64 1.13 -7.49 -3.55
CA CYS A 64 0.11 -7.49 -4.60
C CYS A 64 -1.29 -7.59 -3.99
N ARG A 65 -2.21 -6.72 -4.43
CA ARG A 65 -3.62 -6.71 -4.04
C ARG A 65 -4.54 -6.80 -5.25
#